data_AF-Q10992-F1
#
_entry.id   AF-Q10992-F1
#
_cell.length_a   1.000
_cell.length_b   1.000
_cell.length_c   1.000
_cell.angle_alpha   90.00
_cell.angle_beta   90.00
_cell.angle_gamma   90.00
#
_symmetry.space_group_name_H-M   'P 1'
#
loop_
_entity.id
_entity.type
_entity.pdbx_description
1 polymer ?
#
loop_
_entity_poly.entity_id
_entity_poly.type
_entity_poly.pdbx_seq_one_letter_code
_entity_poly.pdbx_strand_id
1 'polypeptide(L)'
;SLEIDELARFAVDEHNKKQNALLEFGKVVNTKEQVVAGKMYYITLEATNGGVKKTYEAKVWVKPWENFKELQEFKPVDAATS
;
A
#
# COMPACT_ATOMS: atom_id res chain seq x y z
N SER A 1 -11.55 5.39 -3.16
CA SER A 1 -12.07 5.16 -4.53
C SER A 1 -11.70 3.76 -4.94
N LEU A 2 -12.39 3.16 -5.92
CA LEU A 2 -12.10 1.78 -6.34
C LEU A 2 -10.63 1.58 -6.75
N GLU A 3 -10.06 2.52 -7.53
CA GLU A 3 -8.65 2.48 -7.94
C GLU A 3 -7.68 2.47 -6.74
N ILE A 4 -7.90 3.33 -5.75
CA ILE A 4 -7.03 3.40 -4.56
C ILE A 4 -7.16 2.13 -3.71
N ASP A 5 -8.37 1.59 -3.56
CA ASP A 5 -8.58 0.34 -2.81
C ASP A 5 -7.94 -0.85 -3.53
N GLU A 6 -7.96 -0.87 -4.86
CA GLU A 6 -7.26 -1.87 -5.68
C GLU A 6 -5.73 -1.75 -5.56
N LEU A 7 -5.19 -0.53 -5.56
CA LEU A 7 -3.75 -0.30 -5.34
C LEU A 7 -3.32 -0.68 -3.92
N ALA A 8 -4.18 -0.43 -2.92
CA ALA A 8 -3.94 -0.81 -1.54
C ALA A 8 -3.95 -2.33 -1.35
N ARG A 9 -4.92 -3.04 -1.95
CA ARG A 9 -4.94 -4.51 -1.96
C ARG A 9 -3.72 -5.08 -2.67
N PHE A 10 -3.38 -4.54 -3.84
CA PHE A 10 -2.16 -4.90 -4.56
C PHE A 10 -0.91 -4.74 -3.68
N ALA A 11 -0.79 -3.64 -2.94
CA ALA A 11 0.34 -3.41 -2.04
C ALA A 11 0.43 -4.47 -0.93
N VAL A 12 -0.71 -4.83 -0.31
CA VAL A 12 -0.77 -5.88 0.71
C VAL A 12 -0.39 -7.24 0.14
N ASP A 13 -0.94 -7.60 -1.02
CA ASP A 13 -0.66 -8.88 -1.68
C ASP A 13 0.82 -9.01 -2.08
N GLU A 14 1.40 -7.95 -2.66
CA GLU A 14 2.82 -7.94 -3.02
C GLU A 14 3.74 -7.98 -1.80
N HIS A 15 3.38 -7.29 -0.71
CA HIS A 15 4.11 -7.41 0.55
C HIS A 15 4.07 -8.84 1.10
N ASN A 16 2.89 -9.46 1.14
CA ASN A 16 2.70 -10.83 1.59
C ASN A 16 3.57 -11.81 0.80
N LYS A 17 3.58 -11.70 -0.54
CA LYS A 17 4.43 -12.52 -1.42
C LYS A 17 5.92 -12.33 -1.12
N LYS A 18 6.38 -11.07 -0.99
CA LYS A 18 7.80 -10.75 -0.80
C LYS A 18 8.32 -11.11 0.60
N GLN A 19 7.47 -11.05 1.62
CA GLN A 19 7.85 -11.25 3.02
C GLN A 19 7.34 -12.56 3.63
N ASN A 20 6.68 -13.41 2.83
CA ASN A 20 6.00 -14.61 3.30
C ASN A 20 5.07 -14.30 4.50
N ALA A 21 4.35 -13.18 4.40
CA ALA A 21 3.41 -12.70 5.42
C ALA A 21 1.96 -13.02 5.03
N LEU A 22 1.05 -12.86 6.00
CA LEU A 22 -0.39 -13.09 5.84
C LEU A 22 -1.18 -11.89 6.36
N LEU A 23 -0.79 -10.68 5.92
CA LEU A 23 -1.56 -9.47 6.22
C LEU A 23 -2.89 -9.52 5.48
N GLU A 24 -3.98 -9.28 6.19
CA GLU A 24 -5.29 -9.12 5.59
C GLU A 24 -5.59 -7.62 5.44
N PHE A 25 -5.91 -7.20 4.22
CA PHE A 25 -6.27 -5.82 3.95
C PHE A 25 -7.54 -5.42 4.72
N GLY A 26 -7.47 -4.32 5.45
CA GLY A 26 -8.62 -3.69 6.11
C GLY A 26 -9.21 -2.58 5.24
N LYS A 27 -8.73 -1.35 5.43
CA LYS A 27 -9.21 -0.16 4.72
C LYS A 27 -8.10 0.83 4.45
N VAL A 28 -8.30 1.68 3.45
CA VAL A 28 -7.46 2.87 3.25
C VAL A 28 -7.87 3.95 4.24
N VAL A 29 -6.88 4.54 4.91
CA VAL A 29 -7.03 5.64 5.88
C VAL A 29 -6.73 6.98 5.23
N ASN A 30 -5.67 7.04 4.43
CA ASN A 30 -5.25 8.25 3.74
C ASN A 30 -4.60 7.90 2.40
N THR A 31 -4.65 8.83 1.46
CA THR A 31 -3.96 8.70 0.19
C THR A 31 -3.41 10.05 -0.25
N LYS A 32 -2.22 10.03 -0.85
CA LYS A 32 -1.62 11.17 -1.54
C LYS A 32 -1.07 10.71 -2.87
N GLU A 33 -1.31 11.49 -3.91
CA GLU A 33 -0.77 11.26 -5.25
C GLU A 33 0.38 12.24 -5.53
N GLN A 34 1.36 11.78 -6.30
CA GLN A 34 2.43 12.62 -6.82
C GLN A 34 2.75 12.23 -8.26
N VAL A 35 2.80 13.21 -9.15
CA VAL A 35 3.25 13.01 -10.53
C VAL A 35 4.76 12.82 -10.54
N VAL A 36 5.21 11.79 -11.25
CA VAL A 36 6.61 11.42 -11.49
C VAL A 36 6.75 11.00 -12.96
N ALA A 37 7.66 10.11 -13.32
CA ALA A 37 7.57 9.35 -14.56
C ALA A 37 6.41 8.32 -14.46
N GLY A 38 5.17 8.80 -14.41
CA GLY A 38 3.99 8.05 -13.96
C GLY A 38 3.29 8.74 -12.79
N LYS A 39 2.60 7.95 -11.97
CA LYS A 39 2.01 8.40 -10.70
C LYS A 39 2.54 7.57 -9.55
N MET A 40 2.98 8.24 -8.49
CA MET A 40 3.31 7.63 -7.22
C MET A 40 2.13 7.83 -6.26
N TYR A 41 1.59 6.73 -5.75
CA TYR A 41 0.55 6.72 -4.74
C TYR A 41 1.16 6.40 -3.39
N TYR A 42 0.99 7.31 -2.43
CA TYR A 42 1.34 7.11 -1.02
C TYR A 42 0.04 6.78 -0.29
N ILE A 43 -0.09 5.55 0.17
CA ILE A 43 -1.33 5.01 0.73
C ILE A 43 -1.07 4.64 2.18
N THR A 44 -1.81 5.25 3.10
CA THR A 44 -1.89 4.79 4.48
C THR A 44 -3.08 3.84 4.59
N LEU A 45 -2.86 2.61 5.06
CA LEU A 45 -3.90 1.59 5.16
C LEU A 45 -3.87 0.86 6.51
N GLU A 46 -5.00 0.36 6.95
CA GLU A 46 -5.09 -0.62 8.03
C GLU A 46 -5.00 -2.04 7.45
N ALA A 47 -4.24 -2.92 8.10
CA ALA A 47 -4.23 -4.35 7.83
C ALA A 47 -4.14 -5.13 9.14
N THR A 48 -4.62 -6.37 9.14
CA THR A 48 -4.58 -7.28 10.29
C THR A 48 -3.51 -8.35 10.09
N ASN A 49 -2.72 -8.60 11.13
CA ASN A 49 -1.78 -9.73 11.19
C ASN A 49 -2.16 -10.61 12.37
N GLY A 50 -2.67 -11.82 12.12
CA GLY A 50 -3.11 -12.73 13.18
C GLY A 50 -4.14 -12.12 14.12
N GLY A 51 -5.09 -11.34 13.58
CA GLY A 51 -6.12 -10.63 14.34
C GLY A 51 -5.68 -9.29 14.96
N VAL A 52 -4.38 -8.96 14.95
CA VAL A 52 -3.90 -7.66 15.43
C VAL A 52 -3.93 -6.64 14.31
N LYS A 53 -4.78 -5.63 14.45
CA LYS A 53 -4.87 -4.51 13.49
C LYS A 53 -3.71 -3.55 13.66
N LYS A 54 -3.04 -3.21 12.56
CA LYS A 54 -1.96 -2.24 12.49
C LYS A 54 -2.15 -1.30 11.28
N THR A 55 -1.52 -0.14 11.35
CA THR A 55 -1.49 0.83 10.25
C THR A 55 -0.17 0.74 9.52
N TYR A 56 -0.22 0.87 8.20
CA TYR A 56 0.92 0.75 7.30
C TYR A 56 0.91 1.89 6.29
N GLU A 57 2.10 2.27 5.84
CA GLU A 57 2.32 3.11 4.67
C GLU A 57 2.84 2.25 3.52
N ALA A 58 2.19 2.40 2.37
CA ALA A 58 2.59 1.81 1.11
C ALA A 58 2.90 2.89 0.08
N LYS A 59 3.93 2.65 -0.74
CA LYS A 59 4.23 3.45 -1.94
C LYS A 59 4.06 2.59 -3.17
N VAL A 60 3.13 2.96 -4.04
CA VAL A 60 2.83 2.23 -5.28
C VAL A 60 3.10 3.13 -6.48
N TRP A 61 4.00 2.71 -7.36
CA TRP A 61 4.32 3.42 -8.59
C TRP A 61 3.52 2.82 -9.75
N VAL A 62 2.81 3.65 -10.50
CA VAL A 62 1.93 3.24 -11.61
C VAL A 62 2.29 4.01 -12.88
N LYS A 63 2.41 3.28 -14.00
CA LYS A 63 2.51 3.85 -15.35
C LYS A 63 1.45 3.16 -16.23
N PRO A 64 0.25 3.75 -16.37
CA PRO A 64 -0.86 3.09 -17.05
C PRO A 64 -0.56 2.75 -18.52
N TRP A 65 0.17 3.62 -19.22
CA TRP A 65 0.55 3.42 -20.62
C TRP A 65 1.54 2.26 -20.85
N GLU A 66 2.15 1.74 -19.79
CA GLU A 66 3.05 0.58 -19.83
C GLU A 66 2.43 -0.68 -19.18
N ASN A 67 1.15 -0.63 -18.75
CA ASN A 67 0.53 -1.66 -17.92
C ASN A 67 1.39 -2.02 -16.68
N PHE A 68 2.07 -1.02 -16.13
CA PHE A 68 3.05 -1.20 -15.06
C PHE A 68 2.50 -0.71 -13.73
N LYS A 69 2.66 -1.53 -12.69
CA LYS A 69 2.50 -1.13 -11.29
C LYS A 69 3.51 -1.89 -10.42
N GLU A 70 4.10 -1.19 -9.45
CA GLU A 70 5.12 -1.76 -8.56
C GLU A 70 4.99 -1.24 -7.14
N LEU A 71 5.08 -2.13 -6.15
CA LEU A 71 5.21 -1.79 -4.75
C LEU A 71 6.66 -1.37 -4.45
N GLN A 72 6.87 -0.08 -4.21
CA GLN A 72 8.17 0.53 -3.91
C GLN A 72 8.54 0.41 -2.42
N GLU A 73 7.57 0.61 -1.53
CA GLU A 73 7.79 0.56 -0.08
C GLU A 73 6.51 0.07 0.61
N PHE A 74 6.67 -0.70 1.68
CA PHE A 74 5.59 -1.10 2.57
C PHE A 74 6.14 -1.22 3.99
N LYS A 75 5.67 -0.39 4.91
CA LYS A 75 6.18 -0.35 6.30
C LYS A 75 5.06 -0.08 7.31
N PRO A 76 5.17 -0.59 8.54
CA PRO A 76 4.26 -0.18 9.61
C PRO A 76 4.44 1.32 9.92
N VAL A 77 3.36 1.97 10.32
CA VAL A 77 3.42 3.30 10.93
C VAL A 77 3.77 3.10 12.40
N ASP A 78 5.03 3.34 12.75
CA ASP A 78 5.40 3.44 14.14
C ASP A 78 4.81 4.74 14.70
N ALA A 79 4.17 4.64 15.88
CA ALA A 79 3.57 5.79 16.56
C ALA A 79 4.57 6.94 16.85
N ALA A 80 5.87 6.72 16.61
CA ALA A 80 6.94 7.67 16.85
C ALA A 80 7.26 8.60 15.66
N THR A 81 6.63 8.44 14.50
CA THR A 81 6.91 9.26 13.29
C THR A 81 5.77 10.20 12.86
N SER A 82 4.93 10.64 13.80
CA SER A 82 4.04 11.80 13.58
C SER A 82 4.69 13.11 14.01
#